data_AF-A0A519YMF1-F1
#
_entry.id   AF-A0A519YMF1-F1
#
_cell.length_a   1.000
_cell.length_b   1.000
_cell.length_c   1.000
_cell.angle_alpha   90.00
_cell.angle_beta   90.00
_cell.angle_gamma   90.00
#
_symmetry.space_group_name_H-M   'P 1'
#
loop_
_entity.id
_entity.type
_entity.pdbx_description
1 polymer ?
#
loop_
_entity_poly.entity_id
_entity_poly.type
_entity_poly.pdbx_seq_one_letter_code
_entity_poly.pdbx_strand_id
1 'polypeptide(L)'
;MPVARRHLCPTAGRSGAKMAALGLPGIRSLNYIMLPISLLYSQRPGGRGGQVFLGPYVGWLLGGTYRSTVGSARGTAVSGGTTTSGEVRAGDTYATSYRDTNYYLRRLDAGLQAGVGYGVEALQLQASFSLGLHNVGAAYAPNASNYYEAPVIRHYGFQVSAAYLFNPKG
;
A
#
# COMPACT_ATOMS: atom_id res chain seq x y z
N MET A 1 -17.77 -47.75 5.03
CA MET A 1 -16.67 -47.24 4.17
C MET A 1 -16.79 -45.72 4.08
N PRO A 2 -15.93 -44.93 4.77
CA PRO A 2 -16.00 -43.48 4.75
C PRO A 2 -15.12 -42.90 3.63
N VAL A 3 -15.68 -41.99 2.83
CA VAL A 3 -14.93 -41.18 1.86
C VAL A 3 -14.60 -39.84 2.54
N ALA A 4 -13.33 -39.67 2.89
CA ALA A 4 -12.79 -38.41 3.37
C ALA A 4 -12.66 -37.42 2.20
N ARG A 5 -13.39 -36.30 2.24
CA ARG A 5 -13.08 -35.11 1.45
C ARG A 5 -12.49 -34.05 2.35
N ARG A 6 -11.17 -33.89 2.28
CA ARG A 6 -10.45 -32.71 2.77
C ARG A 6 -10.85 -31.53 1.88
N HIS A 7 -11.66 -30.61 2.39
CA HIS A 7 -11.72 -29.27 1.82
C HIS A 7 -10.56 -28.45 2.38
N LEU A 8 -9.60 -28.19 1.50
CA LEU A 8 -8.55 -27.20 1.69
C LEU A 8 -9.17 -25.84 1.95
N CYS A 9 -8.82 -25.27 3.10
CA CYS A 9 -8.95 -23.85 3.41
C CYS A 9 -7.95 -23.07 2.53
N PRO A 10 -8.38 -22.11 1.70
CA PRO A 10 -7.49 -21.09 1.19
C PRO A 10 -7.46 -19.91 2.17
N THR A 11 -6.47 -19.94 3.06
CA THR A 11 -5.99 -18.79 3.82
C THR A 11 -5.29 -17.85 2.84
N ALA A 12 -6.03 -16.91 2.24
CA ALA A 12 -5.47 -15.83 1.44
C ALA A 12 -5.97 -14.49 2.01
N GLY A 13 -5.02 -13.61 2.32
CA GLY A 13 -5.16 -12.40 3.12
C GLY A 13 -6.44 -11.60 2.89
N ARG A 14 -7.30 -11.61 3.91
CA ARG A 14 -8.40 -10.67 4.13
C ARG A 14 -7.84 -9.24 4.25
N SER A 15 -7.75 -8.54 3.13
CA SER A 15 -7.72 -7.07 3.10
C SER A 15 -8.81 -6.52 2.16
N GLY A 16 -9.07 -7.17 1.02
CA GLY A 16 -10.09 -6.72 0.07
C GLY A 16 -11.55 -6.83 0.53
N ALA A 17 -11.90 -7.85 1.34
CA ALA A 17 -13.30 -8.09 1.74
C ALA A 17 -13.85 -7.02 2.71
N LYS A 18 -12.98 -6.37 3.50
CA LYS A 18 -13.39 -5.34 4.47
C LYS A 18 -13.56 -3.97 3.83
N MET A 19 -12.87 -3.71 2.69
CA MET A 19 -12.99 -2.45 1.95
C MET A 19 -14.30 -2.38 1.13
N ALA A 20 -14.75 -3.51 0.57
CA ALA A 20 -16.02 -3.58 -0.17
C ALA A 20 -17.25 -3.31 0.72
N ALA A 21 -17.19 -3.68 2.00
CA ALA A 21 -18.29 -3.47 2.96
C ALA A 21 -18.45 -1.99 3.39
N LEU A 22 -17.43 -1.15 3.16
CA LEU A 22 -17.42 0.28 3.52
C LEU A 22 -17.68 1.20 2.31
N GLY A 23 -17.96 0.64 1.12
CA GLY A 23 -18.15 1.44 -0.11
C GLY A 23 -16.89 2.20 -0.55
N LEU A 24 -15.71 1.86 0.01
CA LEU A 24 -14.45 2.50 -0.35
C LEU A 24 -14.00 2.01 -1.73
N PRO A 25 -13.59 2.92 -2.64
CA PRO A 25 -13.07 2.54 -3.94
C PRO A 25 -11.90 1.58 -3.80
N GLY A 26 -11.95 0.47 -4.54
CA GLY A 26 -10.79 -0.41 -4.69
C GLY A 26 -9.74 0.28 -5.54
N ILE A 27 -8.65 0.72 -4.92
CA ILE A 27 -7.51 1.28 -5.66
C ILE A 27 -6.88 0.14 -6.48
N ARG A 28 -6.79 0.32 -7.80
CA ARG A 28 -6.22 -0.69 -8.71
C ARG A 28 -4.71 -0.55 -8.84
N SER A 29 -4.25 0.69 -9.02
CA SER A 29 -2.84 1.02 -9.14
C SER A 29 -2.59 2.35 -8.48
N LEU A 30 -1.43 2.45 -7.83
CA LEU A 30 -1.00 3.64 -7.13
C LEU A 30 0.51 3.77 -7.31
N ASN A 31 0.94 4.90 -7.87
CA ASN A 31 2.30 5.14 -8.28
C ASN A 31 2.93 6.16 -7.32
N TYR A 32 3.96 5.72 -6.59
CA TYR A 32 4.75 6.57 -5.71
C TYR A 32 6.22 6.55 -6.12
N ILE A 33 6.88 7.69 -5.94
CA ILE A 33 8.34 7.73 -5.77
C ILE A 33 8.60 7.68 -4.27
N MET A 34 9.37 6.70 -3.82
CA MET A 34 9.76 6.58 -2.41
C MET A 34 11.26 6.85 -2.28
N LEU A 35 11.62 7.73 -1.35
CA LEU A 35 12.99 8.04 -0.99
C LEU A 35 13.24 7.60 0.47
N PRO A 36 13.83 6.42 0.69
CA PRO A 36 14.21 5.96 2.02
C PRO A 36 15.58 6.52 2.43
N ILE A 37 15.72 6.91 3.69
CA ILE A 37 16.99 7.24 4.33
C ILE A 37 17.22 6.21 5.42
N SER A 38 18.07 5.21 5.15
CA SER A 38 18.23 4.05 6.02
C SER A 38 19.59 4.02 6.69
N LEU A 39 19.60 3.80 8.01
CA LEU A 39 20.79 3.37 8.73
C LEU A 39 20.94 1.86 8.53
N LEU A 40 22.12 1.42 8.08
CA LEU A 40 22.42 0.01 7.88
C LEU A 40 23.49 -0.45 8.88
N TYR A 41 23.20 -1.53 9.60
CA TYR A 41 24.18 -2.24 10.41
C TYR A 41 24.43 -3.62 9.81
N SER A 42 25.71 -4.00 9.67
CA SER A 42 26.14 -5.31 9.20
C SER A 42 27.06 -5.96 10.21
N GLN A 43 26.88 -7.26 10.43
CA GLN A 43 27.68 -8.04 11.38
C GLN A 43 29.15 -8.20 10.95
N ARG A 44 29.46 -8.10 9.65
CA ARG A 44 30.82 -8.31 9.12
C ARG A 44 31.20 -7.18 8.15
N PRO A 45 32.51 -6.88 8.02
CA PRO A 45 33.00 -5.96 7.00
C PRO A 45 32.56 -6.36 5.58
N GLY A 46 32.37 -5.36 4.72
CA GLY A 46 31.99 -5.58 3.32
C GLY A 46 30.56 -6.07 3.13
N GLY A 47 29.66 -5.82 4.09
CA GLY A 47 28.24 -6.17 3.97
C GLY A 47 27.96 -7.68 4.01
N ARG A 48 28.85 -8.47 4.63
CA ARG A 48 28.66 -9.92 4.72
C ARG A 48 27.88 -10.31 5.98
N GLY A 49 27.20 -11.45 5.92
CA GLY A 49 26.42 -11.97 7.04
C GLY A 49 25.11 -11.21 7.27
N GLY A 50 24.62 -11.25 8.50
CA GLY A 50 23.36 -10.60 8.88
C GLY A 50 23.46 -9.08 8.80
N GLN A 51 22.40 -8.47 8.27
CA GLN A 51 22.24 -7.03 8.17
C GLN A 51 20.88 -6.65 8.73
N VAL A 52 20.81 -5.48 9.35
CA VAL A 52 19.54 -4.85 9.73
C VAL A 52 19.57 -3.40 9.28
N PHE A 53 18.42 -2.89 8.86
CA PHE A 53 18.28 -1.49 8.54
C PHE A 53 16.98 -0.92 9.08
N LEU A 54 17.04 0.37 9.41
CA LEU A 54 15.91 1.14 9.93
C LEU A 54 16.09 2.59 9.49
N GLY A 55 15.01 3.24 9.13
CA GLY A 55 15.04 4.68 8.90
C GLY A 55 13.71 5.26 8.42
N PRO A 56 13.63 6.60 8.37
CA PRO A 56 12.48 7.26 7.78
C PRO A 56 12.45 7.10 6.26
N TYR A 57 11.27 7.23 5.68
CA TYR A 57 11.08 7.44 4.25
C TYR A 57 10.12 8.60 3.98
N VAL A 58 10.27 9.20 2.80
CA VAL A 58 9.30 10.13 2.24
C VAL A 58 8.83 9.58 0.89
N GLY A 59 7.51 9.58 0.69
CA GLY A 59 6.85 9.16 -0.53
C GLY A 59 6.17 10.35 -1.23
N TRP A 60 6.25 10.38 -2.55
CA TRP A 60 5.59 11.36 -3.39
C TRP A 60 4.63 10.68 -4.35
N LEU A 61 3.34 10.99 -4.24
CA LEU A 61 2.30 10.45 -5.10
C LEU A 61 2.42 11.03 -6.52
N LEU A 62 2.62 10.17 -7.50
CA LEU A 62 2.60 10.53 -8.92
C LEU A 62 1.20 10.43 -9.52
N GLY A 63 0.38 9.52 -9.00
CA GLY A 63 -0.99 9.29 -9.44
C GLY A 63 -1.39 7.82 -9.35
N GLY A 64 -2.46 7.44 -10.02
CA GLY A 64 -2.95 6.06 -10.01
C GLY A 64 -4.31 5.93 -10.66
N THR A 65 -4.90 4.75 -10.54
CA THR A 65 -6.26 4.47 -11.01
C THR A 65 -7.03 3.70 -9.96
N TYR A 66 -8.32 3.99 -9.85
CA TYR A 66 -9.21 3.29 -8.91
C TYR A 66 -10.44 2.74 -9.62
N ARG A 67 -11.05 1.71 -9.01
CA ARG A 67 -12.35 1.17 -9.39
C ARG A 67 -13.18 0.93 -8.14
N SER A 68 -14.30 1.62 -8.04
CA SER A 68 -15.33 1.35 -7.04
C SER A 68 -16.46 0.56 -7.68
N THR A 69 -16.97 -0.45 -6.98
CA THR A 69 -18.23 -1.09 -7.34
C THR A 69 -19.18 -0.85 -6.17
N VAL A 70 -20.14 0.05 -6.36
CA VAL A 70 -21.18 0.30 -5.36
C VAL A 70 -22.37 -0.58 -5.72
N GLY A 71 -22.56 -1.65 -4.96
CA GLY A 71 -23.73 -2.51 -5.05
C GLY A 71 -24.75 -2.18 -3.96
N SER A 72 -26.04 -2.23 -4.27
CA SER A 72 -27.10 -2.20 -3.26
C SER A 72 -27.15 -3.57 -2.58
N ALA A 73 -26.62 -3.67 -1.36
CA ALA A 73 -26.76 -4.90 -0.58
C ALA A 73 -28.19 -4.98 -0.01
N ARG A 74 -29.03 -5.85 -0.60
CA ARG A 74 -30.23 -6.39 0.07
C ARG A 74 -29.98 -7.89 0.29
N GLY A 75 -29.59 -8.27 1.51
CA GLY A 75 -29.34 -9.67 1.89
C GLY A 75 -27.94 -10.18 1.54
N THR A 76 -27.79 -11.49 1.35
CA THR A 76 -26.50 -12.19 1.06
C THR A 76 -26.03 -12.08 -0.39
N ALA A 77 -26.77 -11.39 -1.26
CA ALA A 77 -26.45 -11.20 -2.66
C ALA A 77 -26.26 -9.71 -2.98
N VAL A 78 -25.09 -9.36 -3.53
CA VAL A 78 -24.85 -8.06 -4.16
C VAL A 78 -25.36 -8.17 -5.59
N SER A 79 -26.58 -7.70 -5.86
CA SER A 79 -27.14 -7.66 -7.21
C SER A 79 -27.21 -6.20 -7.70
N GLY A 80 -26.74 -5.93 -8.93
CA GLY A 80 -26.91 -4.65 -9.60
C GLY A 80 -25.98 -3.51 -9.15
N GLY A 81 -24.66 -3.74 -9.07
CA GLY A 81 -23.72 -2.70 -8.69
C GLY A 81 -23.29 -1.78 -9.83
N THR A 82 -23.26 -0.47 -9.59
CA THR A 82 -22.65 0.50 -10.50
C THR A 82 -21.14 0.46 -10.29
N THR A 83 -20.40 0.17 -11.35
CA THR A 83 -18.94 0.28 -11.34
C THR A 83 -18.55 1.68 -11.78
N THR A 84 -17.83 2.40 -10.93
CA THR A 84 -17.21 3.69 -11.27
C THR A 84 -15.69 3.52 -11.26
N SER A 85 -15.01 4.09 -12.25
CA SER A 85 -13.55 4.14 -12.31
C SER A 85 -13.08 5.56 -12.60
N GLY A 86 -11.92 5.90 -12.07
CA GLY A 86 -11.31 7.21 -12.27
C GLY A 86 -9.83 7.21 -11.94
N GLU A 87 -9.22 8.39 -12.05
CA GLU A 87 -7.81 8.60 -11.71
C GLU A 87 -7.66 8.91 -10.22
N VAL A 88 -6.51 8.51 -9.66
CA VAL A 88 -6.08 8.97 -8.36
C VAL A 88 -5.22 10.21 -8.56
N ARG A 89 -5.63 11.33 -7.95
CA ARG A 89 -4.95 12.62 -8.04
C ARG A 89 -4.41 13.07 -6.70
N ALA A 90 -3.30 13.81 -6.75
CA ALA A 90 -2.72 14.42 -5.57
C ALA A 90 -3.49 15.69 -5.18
N GLY A 91 -4.06 15.73 -3.97
CA GLY A 91 -4.74 16.89 -3.42
C GLY A 91 -5.05 16.73 -1.93
N ASP A 92 -5.11 17.85 -1.21
CA ASP A 92 -5.36 17.85 0.23
C ASP A 92 -6.84 17.70 0.58
N THR A 93 -7.72 18.05 -0.35
CA THR A 93 -9.17 17.99 -0.20
C THR A 93 -9.82 17.28 -1.37
N TYR A 94 -10.89 16.51 -1.12
CA TYR A 94 -11.75 16.01 -2.17
C TYR A 94 -12.41 17.17 -2.93
N ALA A 95 -12.56 17.01 -4.24
CA ALA A 95 -13.31 17.96 -5.04
C ALA A 95 -14.78 18.01 -4.61
N THR A 96 -15.33 19.22 -4.55
CA THR A 96 -16.74 19.46 -4.21
C THR A 96 -17.67 19.33 -5.40
N SER A 97 -17.13 19.17 -6.61
CA SER A 97 -17.91 19.06 -7.84
C SER A 97 -18.41 17.64 -8.05
N TYR A 98 -19.72 17.47 -8.27
CA TYR A 98 -20.33 16.19 -8.63
C TYR A 98 -19.82 15.61 -9.97
N ARG A 99 -19.23 16.46 -10.83
CA ARG A 99 -18.63 16.02 -12.10
C ARG A 99 -17.23 15.45 -11.94
N ASP A 100 -16.62 15.62 -10.76
CA ASP A 100 -15.28 15.11 -10.50
C ASP A 100 -15.36 13.64 -10.08
N THR A 101 -14.87 12.78 -10.96
CA THR A 101 -14.76 11.33 -10.73
C THR A 101 -13.35 10.92 -10.30
N ASN A 102 -12.49 11.87 -9.91
CA ASN A 102 -11.16 11.56 -9.41
C ASN A 102 -11.20 11.24 -7.91
N TYR A 103 -10.32 10.34 -7.51
CA TYR A 103 -10.08 10.05 -6.11
C TYR A 103 -8.86 10.82 -5.62
N TYR A 104 -9.00 11.56 -4.54
CA TYR A 104 -7.94 12.43 -4.03
C TYR A 104 -7.19 11.79 -2.87
N LEU A 105 -5.87 11.80 -2.97
CA LEU A 105 -4.95 11.43 -1.89
C LEU A 105 -3.94 12.56 -1.70
N ARG A 106 -3.46 12.74 -0.47
CA ARG A 106 -2.41 13.71 -0.18
C ARG A 106 -1.15 13.34 -0.95
N ARG A 107 -0.46 14.38 -1.43
CA ARG A 107 0.73 14.23 -2.29
C ARG A 107 1.90 13.59 -1.55
N LEU A 108 2.05 13.94 -0.29
CA LEU A 108 3.16 13.51 0.56
C LEU A 108 2.73 12.37 1.47
N ASP A 109 3.53 11.32 1.46
CA ASP A 109 3.53 10.25 2.46
C ASP A 109 4.85 10.29 3.22
N ALA A 110 4.80 9.94 4.50
CA ALA A 110 5.99 9.88 5.34
C ALA A 110 5.82 8.77 6.37
N GLY A 111 6.90 8.04 6.61
CA GLY A 111 6.83 6.90 7.49
C GLY A 111 8.18 6.33 7.88
N LEU A 112 8.13 5.11 8.42
CA LEU A 112 9.30 4.35 8.82
C LEU A 112 9.42 3.10 7.96
N GLN A 113 10.65 2.73 7.66
CA GLN A 113 11.00 1.47 7.02
C GLN A 113 12.01 0.74 7.88
N ALA A 114 11.79 -0.56 8.07
CA ALA A 114 12.72 -1.44 8.75
C ALA A 114 12.88 -2.73 7.95
N GLY A 115 14.05 -3.36 8.05
CA GLY A 115 14.30 -4.58 7.33
C GLY A 115 15.52 -5.33 7.82
N VAL A 116 15.63 -6.54 7.29
CA VAL A 116 16.73 -7.46 7.55
C VAL A 116 17.29 -7.92 6.22
N GLY A 117 18.58 -8.23 6.21
CA GLY A 117 19.26 -8.75 5.05
C GLY A 117 20.31 -9.78 5.41
N TYR A 118 20.76 -10.49 4.38
CA TYR A 118 21.84 -11.45 4.48
C TYR A 118 22.72 -11.38 3.24
N GLY A 119 24.01 -11.11 3.44
CA GLY A 119 25.02 -11.07 2.37
C GLY A 119 25.91 -12.30 2.39
N VAL A 120 26.03 -12.99 1.24
CA VAL A 120 26.95 -14.10 1.02
C VAL A 120 27.75 -13.85 -0.25
N GLU A 121 29.05 -13.62 -0.10
CA GLU A 121 29.96 -13.31 -1.20
C GLU A 121 29.48 -12.12 -2.05
N ALA A 122 29.08 -12.36 -3.30
CA ALA A 122 28.55 -11.37 -4.23
C ALA A 122 27.02 -11.31 -4.20
N LEU A 123 26.32 -12.15 -3.42
CA LEU A 123 24.87 -12.15 -3.34
C LEU A 123 24.39 -11.41 -2.08
N GLN A 124 23.35 -10.60 -2.22
CA GLN A 124 22.68 -9.93 -1.10
C GLN A 124 21.17 -10.15 -1.19
N LEU A 125 20.58 -10.67 -0.11
CA LEU A 125 19.14 -10.84 0.05
C LEU A 125 18.64 -9.86 1.10
N GLN A 126 17.48 -9.26 0.87
CA GLN A 126 16.87 -8.33 1.83
C GLN A 126 15.34 -8.49 1.86
N ALA A 127 14.78 -8.31 3.05
CA ALA A 127 13.35 -8.20 3.29
C ALA A 127 13.07 -6.95 4.12
N SER A 128 12.06 -6.18 3.76
CA SER A 128 11.73 -4.91 4.41
C SER A 128 10.23 -4.73 4.60
N PHE A 129 9.87 -4.00 5.64
CA PHE A 129 8.53 -3.56 5.93
C PHE A 129 8.51 -2.03 6.03
N SER A 130 7.51 -1.41 5.41
CA SER A 130 7.28 0.03 5.43
C SER A 130 5.94 0.32 6.08
N LEU A 131 5.92 1.34 6.94
CA LEU A 131 4.75 1.81 7.67
C LEU A 131 4.61 3.33 7.48
N GLY A 132 3.53 3.76 6.83
CA GLY A 132 3.14 5.15 6.75
C GLY A 132 2.64 5.66 8.09
N LEU A 133 3.27 6.73 8.59
CA LEU A 133 2.88 7.38 9.85
C LEU A 133 1.87 8.50 9.62
N HIS A 134 1.78 9.02 8.40
CA HIS A 134 0.88 10.10 8.02
C HIS A 134 -0.41 9.59 7.38
N ASN A 135 -1.51 10.32 7.57
CA ASN A 135 -2.76 10.07 6.86
C ASN A 135 -2.62 10.58 5.42
N VAL A 136 -2.70 9.69 4.44
CA VAL A 136 -2.69 10.04 3.01
C VAL A 136 -4.09 10.30 2.44
N GLY A 137 -5.15 10.08 3.23
CA GLY A 137 -6.52 10.43 2.84
C GLY A 137 -6.68 11.95 2.70
N ALA A 138 -7.32 12.38 1.60
CA ALA A 138 -7.74 13.77 1.46
C ALA A 138 -8.82 14.12 2.51
N ALA A 139 -8.85 15.36 2.96
CA ALA A 139 -9.93 15.87 3.81
C ALA A 139 -11.18 16.19 2.96
N TYR A 140 -12.35 16.26 3.57
CA TYR A 140 -13.47 16.91 2.89
C TYR A 140 -13.23 18.42 2.83
N ALA A 141 -13.65 19.06 1.74
CA ALA A 141 -13.57 20.50 1.64
C ALA A 141 -14.45 21.16 2.74
N PRO A 142 -14.04 22.32 3.30
CA PRO A 142 -14.74 22.96 4.42
C PRO A 142 -16.24 23.23 4.17
N ASN A 143 -16.63 23.37 2.90
CA ASN A 143 -17.99 23.70 2.47
C ASN A 143 -18.76 22.50 1.90
N ALA A 144 -18.25 21.27 2.06
CA ALA A 144 -18.83 20.09 1.42
C ALA A 144 -20.13 19.56 2.09
N SER A 145 -20.65 20.23 3.12
CA SER A 145 -21.85 19.81 3.88
C SER A 145 -21.85 18.31 4.25
N ASN A 146 -20.66 17.74 4.45
CA ASN A 146 -20.50 16.32 4.77
C ASN A 146 -20.43 16.16 6.29
N TYR A 147 -21.38 15.42 6.85
CA TYR A 147 -21.42 15.06 8.27
C TYR A 147 -20.46 13.92 8.64
N TYR A 148 -19.74 13.36 7.65
CA TYR A 148 -18.85 12.23 7.84
C TYR A 148 -17.40 12.68 8.02
N GLU A 149 -16.67 12.00 8.90
CA GLU A 149 -15.23 12.18 9.02
C GLU A 149 -14.51 11.65 7.77
N ALA A 150 -13.45 12.36 7.36
CA ALA A 150 -12.64 11.94 6.22
C ALA A 150 -11.95 10.59 6.54
N PRO A 151 -11.87 9.67 5.57
CA PRO A 151 -11.26 8.37 5.80
C PRO A 151 -9.78 8.52 6.15
N VAL A 152 -9.34 7.80 7.19
CA VAL A 152 -7.92 7.69 7.53
C VAL A 152 -7.31 6.54 6.74
N ILE A 153 -6.43 6.89 5.81
CA ILE A 153 -5.73 5.95 4.93
C ILE A 153 -4.25 6.03 5.26
N ARG A 154 -3.62 4.87 5.46
CA ARG A 154 -2.19 4.75 5.77
C ARG A 154 -1.55 3.73 4.85
N HIS A 155 -0.30 3.98 4.49
CA HIS A 155 0.50 3.05 3.71
C HIS A 155 1.08 1.94 4.58
N TYR A 156 1.06 0.70 4.10
CA TYR A 156 1.80 -0.42 4.67
C TYR A 156 2.25 -1.33 3.52
N GLY A 157 3.50 -1.78 3.57
CA GLY A 157 4.07 -2.56 2.47
C GLY A 157 5.19 -3.47 2.92
N PHE A 158 5.32 -4.61 2.25
CA PHE A 158 6.42 -5.55 2.43
C PHE A 158 7.14 -5.74 1.09
N GLN A 159 8.47 -5.76 1.13
CA GLN A 159 9.32 -5.91 -0.05
C GLN A 159 10.39 -6.96 0.20
N VAL A 160 10.65 -7.80 -0.80
CA VAL A 160 11.79 -8.72 -0.85
C VAL A 160 12.62 -8.40 -2.08
N SER A 161 13.94 -8.42 -1.94
CA SER A 161 14.86 -8.19 -3.05
C SER A 161 16.08 -9.08 -2.96
N ALA A 162 16.66 -9.34 -4.13
CA ALA A 162 17.93 -10.04 -4.30
C ALA A 162 18.81 -9.20 -5.23
N ALA A 163 20.07 -9.03 -4.87
CA ALA A 163 21.06 -8.27 -5.62
C ALA A 163 22.36 -9.08 -5.77
N TYR A 164 23.03 -8.87 -6.90
CA TYR A 164 24.36 -9.43 -7.16
C TYR A 164 25.36 -8.27 -7.29
N LEU A 165 26.38 -8.25 -6.44
CA LEU A 165 27.43 -7.25 -6.39
C LEU A 165 28.59 -7.68 -7.31
N PHE A 166 28.78 -6.94 -8.39
CA PHE A 166 29.97 -7.09 -9.23
C PHE A 166 31.15 -6.39 -8.56
N ASN A 167 32.04 -7.16 -7.94
CA ASN A 167 33.34 -6.63 -7.56
C ASN A 167 34.26 -6.68 -8.80
N PRO A 168 34.71 -5.53 -9.33
CA PRO A 168 35.84 -5.53 -10.24
C PRO A 168 37.04 -6.03 -9.44
N LYS A 169 37.57 -7.21 -9.79
CA LYS A 169 38.85 -7.67 -9.25
C LYS A 169 39.90 -6.63 -9.61
N GLY A 170 40.45 -5.94 -8.62
CA GLY A 170 41.72 -5.22 -8.70
C GLY A 170 42.83 -6.16 -8.30
#